data_AF-A0A2E7PQB3-F1
#
_entry.id   AF-A0A2E7PQB3-F1
#
_cell.length_a   1.000
_cell.length_b   1.000
_cell.length_c   1.000
_cell.angle_alpha   90.00
_cell.angle_beta   90.00
_cell.angle_gamma   90.00
#
_symmetry.space_group_name_H-M   'P 1'
#
loop_
_entity.id
_entity.type
_entity.pdbx_description
1 polymer ?
#
loop_
_entity_poly.entity_id
_entity_poly.type
_entity_poly.pdbx_seq_one_letter_code
_entity_poly.pdbx_strand_id
1 'polypeptide(L)'
;MKKQKTPAPDDVPFEEGLKKLETIVEQMEGDEMPLEDLLEHYEEGIRLAKGCQEKLEAAELKIKKLQPNADGEDELVDDDSVEF
;
A
#
# COMPACT_ATOMS: atom_id res chain seq x y z
N MET A 1 -10.72 -17.40 -25.46
CA MET A 1 -9.60 -16.72 -24.78
C MET A 1 -10.02 -16.40 -23.36
N LYS A 2 -9.29 -16.90 -22.34
CA LYS A 2 -9.56 -16.64 -20.93
C LYS A 2 -9.11 -15.20 -20.63
N LYS A 3 -10.05 -14.28 -20.42
CA LYS A 3 -9.76 -12.93 -19.93
C LYS A 3 -9.24 -13.08 -18.49
N GLN A 4 -7.94 -12.93 -18.29
CA GLN A 4 -7.37 -12.88 -16.94
C GLN A 4 -7.84 -11.56 -16.33
N LYS A 5 -8.74 -11.66 -15.36
CA LYS A 5 -9.21 -10.53 -14.57
C LYS A 5 -8.06 -10.19 -13.62
N THR A 6 -7.37 -9.09 -13.87
CA THR A 6 -6.38 -8.52 -12.95
C THR A 6 -7.07 -8.41 -11.58
N PRO A 7 -6.56 -9.05 -10.52
CA PRO A 7 -7.20 -9.00 -9.22
C PRO A 7 -7.24 -7.54 -8.74
N ALA A 8 -8.36 -7.13 -8.16
CA ALA A 8 -8.44 -5.84 -7.49
C ALA A 8 -7.44 -5.82 -6.33
N PRO A 9 -6.83 -4.67 -5.99
CA PRO A 9 -5.79 -4.55 -4.96
C PRO A 9 -6.22 -5.01 -3.56
N ASP A 10 -7.53 -5.09 -3.32
CA ASP A 10 -8.15 -5.58 -2.09
C ASP A 10 -7.84 -7.05 -1.78
N ASP A 11 -7.56 -7.89 -2.78
CA ASP A 11 -7.47 -9.35 -2.62
C ASP A 11 -6.03 -9.90 -2.51
N VAL A 12 -5.02 -9.04 -2.64
CA VAL A 12 -3.60 -9.46 -2.54
C VAL A 12 -3.13 -9.35 -1.08
N PRO A 13 -2.58 -10.42 -0.45
CA PRO A 13 -2.01 -10.33 0.89
C PRO A 13 -0.94 -9.24 1.01
N PHE A 14 -0.78 -8.62 2.19
CA PHE A 14 0.19 -7.53 2.39
C PHE A 14 1.60 -7.90 1.93
N GLU A 15 2.14 -9.02 2.43
CA GLU A 15 3.48 -9.51 2.08
C GLU A 15 3.66 -9.74 0.57
N GLU A 16 2.62 -10.24 -0.10
CA GLU A 16 2.66 -10.48 -1.54
C GLU A 16 2.60 -9.17 -2.33
N GLY A 17 1.79 -8.21 -1.88
CA GLY A 17 1.68 -6.89 -2.47
C GLY A 17 2.99 -6.10 -2.35
N LEU A 18 3.60 -6.14 -1.16
CA LEU A 18 4.89 -5.50 -0.90
C LEU A 18 6.00 -6.09 -1.77
N LYS A 19 6.09 -7.43 -1.86
CA LYS A 19 7.08 -8.09 -2.70
C LYS A 19 6.93 -7.75 -4.19
N LYS A 20 5.69 -7.65 -4.68
CA LYS A 20 5.43 -7.22 -6.07
C LYS A 20 5.85 -5.79 -6.29
N LEU A 21 5.56 -4.90 -5.33
CA LEU A 21 5.97 -3.50 -5.39
C LEU A 21 7.50 -3.36 -5.44
N GLU A 22 8.23 -4.09 -4.60
CA GLU A 22 9.70 -4.14 -4.62
C GLU A 22 10.23 -4.59 -5.99
N THR A 23 9.64 -5.65 -6.55
CA THR A 23 10.02 -6.17 -7.87
C THR A 23 9.80 -5.12 -8.96
N ILE A 24 8.67 -4.40 -8.92
CA ILE A 24 8.36 -3.34 -9.89
C ILE A 24 9.37 -2.19 -9.78
N VAL A 25 9.72 -1.78 -8.56
CA VAL A 25 10.73 -0.73 -8.34
C VAL A 25 12.08 -1.18 -8.90
N GLU A 26 12.52 -2.39 -8.61
CA GLU A 26 13.76 -2.96 -9.16
C GLU A 26 13.77 -2.97 -10.69
N GLN A 27 12.63 -3.28 -11.32
CA GLN A 27 12.49 -3.27 -12.78
C GLN A 27 12.56 -1.85 -13.35
N MET A 28 11.94 -0.88 -12.69
CA MET A 28 11.94 0.53 -13.09
C MET A 28 13.31 1.21 -12.93
N GLU A 29 14.19 0.69 -12.06
CA GLU A 29 15.56 1.17 -11.91
C GLU A 29 16.50 0.71 -13.04
N GLY A 30 16.05 -0.18 -13.94
CA GLY A 30 16.81 -0.62 -15.09
C GLY A 30 16.92 0.44 -16.20
N ASP A 31 18.11 0.62 -16.77
CA ASP A 31 18.42 1.66 -17.77
C ASP A 31 17.70 1.50 -19.13
N GLU A 32 17.10 0.34 -19.42
CA GLU A 32 16.59 0.01 -20.77
C GLU A 32 15.07 -0.17 -20.85
N MET A 33 14.30 0.27 -19.85
CA MET A 33 12.84 0.14 -19.86
C MET A 33 12.20 1.12 -20.88
N PRO A 34 11.40 0.64 -21.85
CA PRO A 34 10.60 1.49 -22.72
C PRO A 34 9.64 2.38 -21.92
N LEU A 35 9.37 3.59 -22.40
CA LEU A 35 8.49 4.55 -21.72
C LEU A 35 7.07 3.99 -21.48
N GLU A 36 6.54 3.22 -22.42
CA GLU A 36 5.23 2.58 -22.32
C GLU A 36 5.17 1.58 -21.16
N ASP A 37 6.22 0.76 -21.04
CA ASP A 37 6.35 -0.20 -19.95
C ASP A 37 6.55 0.51 -18.60
N LEU A 38 7.32 1.60 -18.57
CA LEU A 38 7.53 2.41 -17.37
C LEU A 38 6.21 2.98 -16.83
N LEU A 39 5.32 3.43 -17.71
CA LEU A 39 4.01 3.94 -17.32
C LEU A 39 3.13 2.83 -16.75
N GLU A 40 3.14 1.63 -17.34
CA GLU A 40 2.38 0.48 -16.82
C GLU A 40 2.88 0.05 -15.44
N HIS A 41 4.20 -0.06 -15.26
CA HIS A 41 4.84 -0.40 -13.99
C HIS A 41 4.56 0.66 -12.92
N TYR A 42 4.59 1.94 -13.28
CA TYR A 42 4.24 3.03 -12.36
C TYR A 42 2.78 2.96 -11.90
N GLU A 43 1.83 2.75 -12.82
CA GLU A 43 0.42 2.60 -12.46
C GLU A 43 0.17 1.39 -11.55
N GLU A 44 0.82 0.26 -11.83
CA GLU A 44 0.73 -0.92 -10.98
C GLU A 44 1.38 -0.69 -9.61
N GLY A 45 2.55 -0.05 -9.57
CA GLY A 45 3.25 0.32 -8.34
C GLY A 45 2.40 1.21 -7.44
N ILE A 46 1.77 2.25 -7.98
CA ILE A 46 0.85 3.13 -7.23
C ILE A 46 -0.34 2.34 -6.67
N ARG A 47 -0.90 1.42 -7.47
CA ARG A 47 -2.03 0.59 -7.03
C ARG A 47 -1.62 -0.33 -5.87
N LEU A 48 -0.45 -0.97 -5.94
CA LEU A 48 0.07 -1.86 -4.90
C LEU A 48 0.43 -1.08 -3.63
N ALA A 49 1.09 0.07 -3.77
CA ALA A 49 1.45 0.93 -2.65
C ALA A 49 0.22 1.36 -1.85
N LYS A 50 -0.83 1.83 -2.56
CA LYS A 50 -2.10 2.19 -1.93
C LYS A 50 -2.74 1.01 -1.20
N GLY A 51 -2.79 -0.16 -1.84
CA GLY A 51 -3.34 -1.37 -1.22
C GLY A 51 -2.52 -1.92 -0.04
N CYS A 52 -1.24 -1.57 0.07
CA CYS A 52 -0.40 -1.88 1.23
C CYS A 52 -0.68 -0.90 2.37
N GLN A 53 -0.77 0.40 2.05
CA GLN A 53 -1.08 1.46 3.02
C GLN A 53 -2.44 1.22 3.69
N GLU A 54 -3.50 0.94 2.92
CA GLU A 54 -4.84 0.67 3.46
C GLU A 54 -4.85 -0.53 4.42
N LYS A 55 -4.01 -1.55 4.18
CA LYS A 55 -3.88 -2.72 5.06
C LYS A 55 -3.15 -2.37 6.36
N LEU A 56 -2.12 -1.52 6.29
CA LEU A 56 -1.41 -1.03 7.47
C LEU A 56 -2.33 -0.16 8.34
N GLU A 57 -3.07 0.78 7.74
CA GLU A 57 -4.06 1.62 8.44
C GLU A 57 -5.13 0.77 9.12
N ALA A 58 -5.65 -0.26 8.43
CA ALA A 58 -6.63 -1.18 8.99
C ALA A 58 -6.05 -2.01 10.16
N ALA A 59 -4.78 -2.40 10.09
CA ALA A 59 -4.09 -3.11 11.16
C ALA A 59 -3.85 -2.20 12.38
N GLU A 60 -3.40 -0.97 12.16
CA GLU A 60 -3.19 0.03 13.21
C GLU A 60 -4.50 0.33 13.94
N LEU A 61 -5.60 0.56 13.21
CA LEU A 61 -6.91 0.78 13.81
C LEU A 61 -7.37 -0.39 14.67
N LYS A 62 -7.08 -1.64 14.26
CA LYS A 62 -7.39 -2.83 15.06
C LYS A 62 -6.55 -2.87 16.33
N ILE A 63 -5.27 -2.52 16.26
CA ILE A 63 -4.38 -2.47 17.44
C ILE A 63 -4.88 -1.40 18.42
N LYS A 64 -5.19 -0.19 17.94
CA LYS A 64 -5.76 0.90 18.77
C LYS A 64 -7.02 0.47 19.50
N LYS A 65 -7.93 -0.25 18.83
CA LYS A 65 -9.17 -0.77 19.45
C LYS A 65 -8.95 -1.89 20.47
N LEU A 66 -7.82 -2.59 20.42
CA LEU A 66 -7.48 -3.69 21.32
C LEU A 66 -6.65 -3.24 22.51
N GLN A 67 -6.03 -2.05 22.47
CA GLN A 67 -5.36 -1.48 23.63
C GLN A 67 -6.43 -1.04 24.65
N PRO A 68 -6.45 -1.61 25.87
CA PRO A 68 -7.30 -1.10 26.92
C PRO A 68 -6.79 0.29 27.30
N ASN A 69 -7.69 1.29 27.32
CA ASN A 69 -7.44 2.65 27.77
C ASN A 69 -6.75 2.59 29.15
N ALA A 70 -5.42 2.77 29.18
CA ALA A 70 -4.67 2.75 30.43
C ALA A 70 -4.92 4.03 31.25
N ASP A 71 -5.27 5.13 30.59
CA ASP A 71 -5.71 6.39 31.19
C ASP A 71 -6.76 7.00 30.24
N GLY A 72 -7.94 7.34 30.75
CA GLY A 72 -9.12 7.69 29.96
C GLY A 72 -9.08 9.07 29.28
N GLU A 73 -8.06 9.35 28.49
CA GLU A 73 -7.95 10.53 27.63
C GLU A 73 -7.50 10.10 26.23
N ASP A 74 -8.46 9.83 25.35
CA ASP A 74 -8.23 9.68 23.92
C ASP A 74 -7.94 11.07 23.32
N GLU A 75 -6.68 11.51 23.32
CA GLU A 75 -6.26 12.52 22.34
C GLU A 75 -5.96 11.81 21.02
N LEU A 76 -6.99 11.83 20.16
CA LEU A 76 -6.83 11.62 18.74
C LEU A 76 -5.93 12.74 18.21
N VAL A 77 -4.64 12.47 18.04
CA VAL A 77 -3.82 13.32 17.19
C VAL A 77 -4.18 12.96 15.76
N ASP A 78 -5.09 13.74 15.17
CA ASP A 78 -5.29 13.76 13.73
C ASP A 78 -3.94 14.11 13.07
N ASP A 79 -3.46 13.22 12.20
CA ASP A 79 -2.22 13.37 11.40
C ASP A 79 -2.21 14.64 10.53
N ASP A 80 -3.35 15.31 10.37
CA ASP A 80 -3.48 16.65 9.77
C ASP A 80 -2.90 17.79 10.64
N SER A 81 -2.43 17.50 11.87
CA SER A 81 -1.90 18.51 12.80
C SER A 81 -0.40 18.79 12.67
N VAL A 82 0.32 18.10 11.78
CA VAL A 82 1.72 18.43 11.46
C VAL A 82 1.75 19.55 10.43
N GLU A 83 1.62 20.79 10.89
CA GLU A 83 2.03 21.95 10.09
C GLU A 83 3.56 21.94 9.94
N PHE A 84 4.03 22.07 8.69
CA PHE A 84 5.45 22.25 8.34
C PHE A 84 6.00 23.60 8.79
#